data_AF-A0A7W5VW92-F1
#
_entry.id   AF-A0A7W5VW92-F1
#
_cell.length_a   1.000
_cell.length_b   1.000
_cell.length_c   1.000
_cell.angle_alpha   90.00
_cell.angle_beta   90.00
_cell.angle_gamma   90.00
#
_symmetry.space_group_name_H-M   'P 1'
#
loop_
_entity.id
_entity.type
_entity.pdbx_description
1 polymer ?
#
loop_
_entity_poly.entity_id
_entity_poly.type
_entity_poly.pdbx_seq_one_letter_code
_entity_poly.pdbx_strand_id
1 'polypeptide(L)' 'MLINSTAIPITVHSWLPGTANKEFISLQAAIEYAGEHIDELPAIEILIRTGNHRYAIIEGNQLAALIVRLCCSH' A
#
# COMPACT_ATOMS: atom_id res chain seq x y z
N MET A 1 0.03 -23.68 -21.09
CA MET A 1 -0.54 -22.35 -21.35
C MET A 1 -0.36 -21.52 -20.09
N LEU A 2 0.36 -20.42 -20.19
CA LEU A 2 0.69 -19.53 -19.06
C LEU A 2 -0.57 -18.83 -18.56
N ILE A 3 -0.94 -19.05 -17.30
CA ILE A 3 -1.86 -18.16 -16.61
C ILE A 3 -1.00 -17.01 -16.10
N ASN A 4 -0.71 -16.06 -16.98
CA ASN A 4 -0.04 -14.82 -16.61
C ASN A 4 -1.08 -13.95 -15.88
N SER A 5 -1.38 -14.29 -14.63
CA SER A 5 -2.23 -13.49 -13.77
C SER A 5 -1.56 -12.13 -13.61
N THR A 6 -2.05 -11.14 -14.34
CA THR A 6 -1.62 -9.75 -14.25
C THR A 6 -2.08 -9.20 -12.90
N ALA A 7 -1.38 -9.60 -11.83
CA ALA A 7 -1.58 -9.04 -10.51
C ALA A 7 -1.43 -7.53 -10.64
N ILE A 8 -2.47 -6.81 -10.22
CA ILE A 8 -2.47 -5.36 -10.17
C ILE A 8 -1.33 -4.96 -9.22
N PRO A 9 -0.29 -4.25 -9.70
CA PRO A 9 0.79 -3.82 -8.82
C PRO A 9 0.25 -2.81 -7.82
N ILE A 10 0.62 -3.00 -6.57
CA ILE A 10 0.29 -2.13 -5.45
C ILE A 10 1.60 -1.55 -4.95
N THR A 11 1.70 -0.23 -4.90
CA THR A 11 2.93 0.47 -4.54
C THR A 11 2.71 1.21 -3.24
N VAL A 12 3.57 0.99 -2.26
CA VAL A 12 3.69 1.87 -1.10
C VAL A 12 4.69 2.95 -1.49
N HIS A 13 4.21 4.18 -1.57
CA HIS A 13 5.00 5.37 -1.81
C HIS A 13 5.30 6.05 -0.48
N SER A 14 6.53 6.55 -0.33
CA SER A 14 6.92 7.39 0.79
C SER A 14 7.39 8.74 0.26
N TRP A 15 6.86 9.82 0.83
CA TRP A 15 7.27 11.19 0.55
C TRP A 15 8.56 11.59 1.29
N LEU A 16 9.13 10.69 2.10
CA LEU A 16 10.40 10.95 2.76
C LEU A 16 11.55 10.97 1.74
N PRO A 17 12.43 12.00 1.78
CA PRO A 17 13.54 12.09 0.84
C PRO A 17 14.46 10.87 0.90
N GLY A 18 14.71 10.26 -0.26
CA GLY A 18 15.60 9.10 -0.39
C GLY A 18 14.97 7.75 -0.06
N THR A 19 13.69 7.72 0.33
CA THR A 19 12.97 6.46 0.54
C THR A 19 12.46 5.92 -0.80
N ALA A 20 12.80 4.66 -1.09
CA ALA A 20 12.37 4.00 -2.32
C ALA A 20 10.92 3.49 -2.20
N ASN A 21 10.20 3.55 -3.32
CA ASN A 21 8.89 2.93 -3.43
C ASN A 21 8.99 1.41 -3.27
N LYS A 22 8.00 0.80 -2.63
CA LYS A 22 7.95 -0.65 -2.43
C LYS A 22 6.73 -1.25 -3.11
N GLU A 23 6.95 -2.25 -3.94
CA GLU A 23 5.90 -2.91 -4.71
C GLU A 23 5.43 -4.21 -4.05
N PHE A 24 4.13 -4.45 -4.11
CA PHE A 24 3.45 -5.59 -3.53
C PHE A 24 2.43 -6.15 -4.53
N ILE A 25 2.23 -7.46 -4.44
CA ILE A 25 1.19 -8.18 -5.19
C ILE A 25 -0.14 -8.28 -4.42
N SER A 26 -0.15 -7.88 -3.15
CA SER A 26 -1.30 -7.99 -2.24
C SER A 26 -1.51 -6.67 -1.51
N LEU A 27 -2.77 -6.22 -1.45
CA LEU A 27 -3.14 -5.02 -0.71
C LEU A 27 -2.93 -5.22 0.80
N GLN A 28 -3.21 -6.41 1.29
CA GLN A 28 -2.99 -6.74 2.69
C GLN A 28 -1.49 -6.61 3.04
N ALA A 29 -0.59 -7.16 2.22
CA ALA A 29 0.85 -7.05 2.48
C ALA A 29 1.35 -5.60 2.44
N ALA A 30 0.79 -4.77 1.55
CA ALA A 30 1.09 -3.34 1.52
C ALA A 30 0.61 -2.60 2.78
N ILE A 31 -0.57 -2.96 3.31
CA ILE A 31 -1.11 -2.38 4.55
C ILE A 31 -0.32 -2.86 5.77
N GLU A 32 0.07 -4.14 5.83
CA GLU A 32 0.92 -4.68 6.89
C GLU A 32 2.27 -3.96 6.91
N TYR A 33 2.91 -3.77 5.74
CA TYR A 33 4.13 -2.99 5.62
C TYR A 33 3.95 -1.53 6.09
N ALA A 34 2.85 -0.87 5.72
CA ALA A 34 2.55 0.47 6.23
C ALA A 34 2.33 0.48 7.76
N GLY A 35 1.81 -0.61 8.33
CA GLY A 35 1.68 -0.80 9.77
C GLY A 35 3.02 -0.96 10.50
N GLU A 36 3.99 -1.65 9.89
CA GLU A 36 5.37 -1.72 10.41
C GLU A 36 6.06 -0.34 10.44
N HIS A 37 5.63 0.58 9.58
CA HIS A 37 6.13 1.95 9.46
C HIS A 37 5.13 3.01 9.94
N ILE A 38 4.29 2.69 10.94
CA ILE A 38 3.21 3.57 11.40
C ILE A 38 3.68 4.95 11.90
N ASP A 39 4.92 5.04 12.40
CA ASP A 39 5.51 6.33 12.83
C ASP A 39 5.75 7.29 11.64
N GLU A 40 5.84 6.75 10.43
CA GLU A 40 6.03 7.48 9.17
C GLU A 40 4.73 7.64 8.38
N LEU A 41 3.59 7.20 8.95
CA LEU A 41 2.30 7.15 8.26
C LEU A 41 1.87 8.45 7.56
N PRO A 42 2.11 9.66 8.11
CA PRO A 42 1.79 10.91 7.41
C PRO A 42 2.53 11.10 6.08
N ALA A 43 3.62 10.38 5.85
CA ALA A 43 4.42 10.42 4.64
C ALA A 43 4.20 9.20 3.73
N ILE A 44 3.31 8.27 4.09
CA ILE A 44 3.08 7.02 3.35
C ILE A 44 1.71 7.02 2.66
N GLU A 45 1.69 6.57 1.41
CA GLU A 45 0.48 6.34 0.62
C GLU A 45 0.56 4.98 -0.08
N ILE A 46 -0.59 4.31 -0.23
CA ILE A 46 -0.70 3.08 -1.02
C ILE A 46 -1.39 3.39 -2.35
N LEU A 47 -0.67 3.19 -3.45
CA LEU A 47 -1.13 3.35 -4.81
C LEU A 47 -1.55 1.99 -5.38
N ILE A 48 -2.83 1.84 -5.71
CA ILE A 48 -3.35 0.62 -6.34
C ILE A 48 -3.62 0.92 -7.80
N ARG A 49 -2.91 0.23 -8.71
CA ARG A 49 -3.09 0.45 -10.14
C ARG A 49 -4.45 -0.05 -10.63
N THR A 50 -5.37 0.87 -10.88
CA THR A 50 -6.65 0.56 -11.50
C THR A 50 -6.53 0.53 -13.03
N GLY A 51 -7.55 0.00 -13.71
CA GLY A 51 -7.60 0.01 -15.17
C GLY A 51 -7.35 1.43 -15.74
N ASN A 52 -6.78 1.48 -16.95
CA ASN A 52 -6.54 2.73 -17.68
C ASN A 52 -5.53 3.70 -17.03
N HIS A 53 -4.45 3.17 -16.42
CA HIS A 53 -3.33 3.94 -15.84
C HIS A 53 -3.72 4.87 -14.68
N ARG A 54 -4.86 4.64 -14.04
CA ARG A 54 -5.31 5.39 -12.87
C ARG A 54 -4.88 4.69 -11.59
N TYR A 55 -4.67 5.45 -10.53
CA TYR A 55 -4.40 4.91 -9.20
C TYR A 55 -5.58 5.19 -8.28
N ALA A 56 -6.00 4.17 -7.51
CA ALA A 56 -6.70 4.42 -6.27
C ALA A 56 -5.64 4.63 -5.19
N ILE A 57 -5.78 5.70 -4.41
CA ILE A 57 -4.83 6.08 -3.38
C ILE A 57 -5.47 5.84 -2.03
N ILE A 58 -4.73 5.23 -1.10
CA ILE A 58 -5.12 5.03 0.29
C ILE A 58 -4.06 5.72 1.14
N GLU A 59 -4.47 6.69 1.95
CA GLU A 59 -3.57 7.56 2.71
C GLU A 59 -4.21 8.05 4.01
N GLY A 60 -3.40 8.68 4.86
CA GLY A 60 -3.85 9.35 6.08
C GLY A 60 -4.79 8.52 6.94
N ASN A 61 -5.95 9.10 7.31
CA ASN A 61 -6.93 8.43 8.18
C ASN A 61 -7.50 7.13 7.58
N GLN A 62 -7.62 7.04 6.25
CA GLN A 62 -8.11 5.83 5.60
C GLN A 62 -7.10 4.69 5.78
N LEU A 63 -5.82 4.98 5.60
CA LEU A 63 -4.75 4.01 5.80
C LEU A 63 -4.62 3.63 7.27
N ALA A 64 -4.68 4.60 8.19
CA ALA A 64 -4.67 4.35 9.63
C ALA A 64 -5.79 3.39 10.07
N ALA A 65 -7.01 3.62 9.59
CA ALA A 65 -8.16 2.77 9.90
C ALA A 65 -7.97 1.33 9.38
N LEU A 66 -7.37 1.16 8.20
CA LEU A 66 -7.08 -0.15 7.64
C LEU A 66 -5.97 -0.88 8.41
N ILE A 67 -4.92 -0.17 8.83
CA ILE A 67 -3.85 -0.72 9.67
C ILE A 67 -4.44 -1.22 10.99
N VAL A 68 -5.22 -0.39 11.70
CA VAL A 68 -5.86 -0.79 12.97
C VAL A 68 -6.72 -2.04 12.77
N ARG A 69 -7.50 -2.08 11.70
CA ARG A 69 -8.38 -3.21 11.41
C ARG A 69 -7.64 -4.50 11.07
N LEU A 70 -6.53 -4.43 10.33
CA LEU A 70 -5.82 -5.62 9.84
C LEU A 70 -4.66 -6.06 10.75
N CYS A 71 -3.99 -5.11 11.41
CA CYS A 71 -2.78 -5.37 12.18
C CYS A 71 -3.03 -5.42 13.70
N CYS A 72 -4.12 -4.80 14.20
CA CYS A 72 -4.41 -4.74 15.64
C CYS A 72 -5.62 -5.59 16.07
N SER A 73 -6.37 -6.18 15.14
CA SER A 73 -7.44 -7.13 15.48
C SER A 73 -6.83 -8.52 15.71
N HIS A 74 -6.44 -8.80 16.95
CA HIS A 74 -6.08 -10.13 17.45
C HIS A 74 -7.17 -10.63 18.41
#